data_AF-A0A2R6JMZ0-F1
#
_entry.id   AF-A0A2R6JMZ0-F1
#
_cell.length_a   1.000
_cell.length_b   1.000
_cell.length_c   1.000
_cell.angle_alpha   90.00
_cell.angle_beta   90.00
_cell.angle_gamma   90.00
#
_symmetry.space_group_name_H-M   'P 1'
#
loop_
_entity.id
_entity.type
_entity.pdbx_description
1 polymer ?
#
loop_
_entity_poly.entity_id
_entity_poly.type
_entity_poly.pdbx_seq_one_letter_code
_entity_poly.pdbx_strand_id
1 'polypeptide(L)'
;MSTDDAPDDGTSEPVDSEKGSLRDGPHGETERATTGFDEGIVDLLSWVLDTETRARIYVYLRQHPGSTSEEIAEGTGLYPSTVREALAELHAEEKVQRRKRKASGAGNNPYEYTAMAPSELVGSIVGEVQDELNTVFNLDSHLGVRPADGQEPVRITVGDDPDPDPDPVEGDDD
;
A
#
# COMPACT_ATOMS: atom_id res chain seq x y z
N MET A 1 83.73 27.09 16.84
CA MET A 1 83.22 28.03 17.85
C MET A 1 81.71 27.93 17.86
N SER A 2 81.13 27.92 19.08
CA SER A 2 79.74 28.23 19.46
C SER A 2 78.64 27.20 19.12
N THR A 3 78.19 26.40 20.10
CA THR A 3 77.02 26.52 21.04
C THR A 3 75.69 26.13 20.37
N ASP A 4 74.91 25.11 20.75
CA ASP A 4 74.28 24.68 22.04
C ASP A 4 72.75 24.95 22.02
N ASP A 5 71.97 23.99 22.56
CA ASP A 5 70.53 24.03 22.94
C ASP A 5 69.47 23.86 21.80
N ALA A 6 68.45 22.98 21.84
CA ALA A 6 67.74 22.25 22.91
C ALA A 6 67.00 20.99 22.34
N PRO A 7 66.42 20.09 23.17
CA PRO A 7 65.90 18.79 22.74
C PRO A 7 64.40 18.79 22.36
N ASP A 8 64.06 18.06 21.30
CA ASP A 8 62.68 17.78 20.87
C ASP A 8 62.28 16.37 21.38
N ASP A 9 61.64 16.33 22.54
CA ASP A 9 60.97 15.16 23.09
C ASP A 9 59.50 15.49 23.30
N GLY A 10 58.63 14.73 22.64
CA GLY A 10 57.20 15.01 22.56
C GLY A 10 56.50 13.96 21.72
N THR A 11 56.52 12.72 22.21
CA THR A 11 55.75 11.59 21.70
C THR A 11 54.32 12.00 21.35
N SER A 12 53.99 11.97 20.05
CA SER A 12 52.64 12.19 19.54
C SER A 12 51.77 10.98 19.88
N GLU A 13 50.97 11.09 20.94
CA GLU A 13 49.86 10.16 21.18
C GLU A 13 48.76 10.38 20.12
N PRO A 14 48.18 9.32 19.54
CA PRO A 14 47.06 9.45 18.61
C PRO A 14 45.81 9.92 19.37
N VAL A 15 45.28 11.05 18.94
CA VAL A 15 44.00 11.59 19.42
C VAL A 15 42.87 10.61 19.13
N ASP A 16 42.25 10.15 20.22
CA ASP A 16 41.13 9.23 20.24
C ASP A 16 39.95 9.84 19.46
N SER A 17 39.45 9.05 18.51
CA SER A 17 38.30 9.43 17.69
C SER A 17 37.05 9.37 18.55
N GLU A 18 36.50 10.52 18.91
CA GLU A 18 35.14 10.65 19.44
C GLU A 18 34.12 10.26 18.35
N LYS A 19 33.99 8.95 18.10
CA LYS A 19 32.82 8.38 17.44
C LYS A 19 31.64 8.59 18.36
N GLY A 20 30.76 9.51 17.96
CA GLY A 20 29.48 9.77 18.58
C GLY A 20 28.72 8.48 18.90
N SER A 21 28.78 8.09 20.17
CA SER A 21 27.79 7.22 20.78
C SER A 21 26.63 8.12 21.19
N LEU A 22 25.53 8.01 20.46
CA LEU A 22 24.13 8.25 20.85
C LEU A 22 23.26 8.07 19.59
N ARG A 23 23.32 6.87 19.01
CA ARG A 23 22.23 6.32 18.21
C ARG A 23 21.60 5.20 19.03
N ASP A 24 20.88 5.60 20.06
CA ASP A 24 19.90 4.75 20.71
C ASP A 24 18.63 5.59 20.84
N GLY A 25 17.92 5.66 19.72
CA GLY A 25 16.53 6.08 19.71
C GLY A 25 15.71 4.80 19.63
N PRO A 26 15.00 4.39 20.69
CA PRO A 26 14.08 3.26 20.63
C PRO A 26 12.86 3.63 19.78
N HIS A 27 13.00 3.56 18.46
CA HIS A 27 11.86 3.55 17.52
C HIS A 27 11.28 2.13 17.42
N GLY A 28 10.97 1.51 18.56
CA GLY A 28 10.68 0.08 18.61
C GLY A 28 9.52 -0.34 19.49
N GLU A 29 8.71 0.59 20.03
CA GLU A 29 7.89 0.24 21.22
C GLU A 29 6.44 0.73 21.24
N THR A 30 5.87 1.30 20.16
CA THR A 30 4.46 1.75 20.18
C THR A 30 3.51 1.09 19.17
N GLU A 31 3.98 0.38 18.14
CA GLU A 31 3.08 -0.08 17.04
C GLU A 31 2.98 -1.60 16.84
N ARG A 32 3.48 -2.44 17.75
CA ARG A 32 3.43 -3.92 17.58
C ARG A 32 2.10 -4.58 18.02
N ALA A 33 1.04 -3.81 18.26
CA ALA A 33 -0.24 -4.35 18.75
C ALA A 33 -1.36 -4.39 17.69
N THR A 34 -1.16 -3.78 16.51
CA THR A 34 -2.04 -3.92 15.31
C THR A 34 -1.45 -4.84 14.24
N THR A 35 -0.16 -5.15 14.34
CA THR A 35 0.64 -5.88 13.33
C THR A 35 0.14 -7.28 12.95
N GLY A 36 -0.64 -7.96 13.81
CA GLY A 36 -1.10 -9.33 13.53
C GLY A 36 -2.25 -9.44 12.53
N PHE A 37 -3.10 -8.42 12.42
CA PHE A 37 -4.16 -8.37 11.40
C PHE A 37 -3.68 -7.70 10.12
N ASP A 38 -2.71 -6.79 10.20
CA ASP A 38 -2.15 -6.12 9.02
C ASP A 38 -1.34 -7.06 8.13
N GLU A 39 -0.59 -8.01 8.69
CA GLU A 39 0.28 -8.89 7.87
C GLU A 39 -0.54 -9.79 6.93
N GLY A 40 -1.62 -10.40 7.41
CA GLY A 40 -2.53 -11.19 6.58
C GLY A 40 -3.33 -10.36 5.55
N ILE A 41 -3.68 -9.11 5.89
CA ILE A 41 -4.33 -8.18 4.96
C ILE A 41 -3.34 -7.73 3.88
N VAL A 42 -2.09 -7.44 4.27
CA VAL A 42 -1.02 -7.07 3.34
C VAL A 42 -0.70 -8.23 2.41
N ASP A 43 -0.66 -9.47 2.90
CA ASP A 43 -0.46 -10.66 2.05
C ASP A 43 -1.57 -10.80 1.01
N LEU A 44 -2.84 -10.72 1.42
CA LEU A 44 -3.97 -10.75 0.49
C LEU A 44 -3.90 -9.61 -0.53
N LEU A 45 -3.63 -8.39 -0.06
CA LEU A 45 -3.54 -7.21 -0.90
C LEU A 45 -2.32 -7.23 -1.80
N SER A 46 -1.24 -7.93 -1.43
CA SER A 46 -0.06 -8.07 -2.29
C SER A 46 -0.36 -8.88 -3.54
N TRP A 47 -1.29 -9.85 -3.45
CA TRP A 47 -1.81 -10.56 -4.61
C TRP A 47 -2.71 -9.66 -5.46
N VAL A 48 -3.55 -8.84 -4.83
CA VAL A 48 -4.49 -7.94 -5.51
C VAL A 48 -3.82 -6.73 -6.17
N LEU A 49 -2.79 -6.19 -5.52
CA LEU A 49 -2.10 -4.96 -5.91
C LEU A 49 -0.69 -5.27 -6.43
N ASP A 50 -0.43 -6.50 -6.85
CA ASP A 50 0.82 -7.04 -7.40
C ASP A 50 2.05 -7.06 -6.47
N THR A 51 2.15 -6.13 -5.53
CA THR A 51 3.32 -5.99 -4.65
C THR A 51 2.93 -5.67 -3.22
N GLU A 52 3.74 -6.16 -2.29
CA GLU A 52 3.65 -5.83 -0.87
C GLU A 52 3.78 -4.32 -0.62
N THR A 53 4.66 -3.64 -1.37
CA THR A 53 4.83 -2.17 -1.30
C THR A 53 3.51 -1.45 -1.56
N ARG A 54 2.80 -1.81 -2.64
CA ARG A 54 1.50 -1.21 -2.99
C ARG A 54 0.43 -1.55 -1.95
N ALA A 55 0.43 -2.78 -1.43
CA ALA A 55 -0.45 -3.19 -0.34
C ALA A 55 -0.25 -2.36 0.93
N ARG A 56 0.99 -2.16 1.38
CA ARG A 56 1.31 -1.30 2.54
C ARG A 56 0.87 0.14 2.33
N ILE A 57 1.12 0.71 1.13
CA ILE A 57 0.68 2.07 0.78
C ILE A 57 -0.86 2.17 0.80
N TYR A 58 -1.56 1.17 0.25
CA TYR A 58 -3.02 1.12 0.26
C TYR A 58 -3.57 1.12 1.69
N VAL A 59 -3.07 0.22 2.55
CA VAL A 59 -3.48 0.13 3.96
C VAL A 59 -3.24 1.47 4.66
N TYR A 60 -2.07 2.08 4.48
CA TYR A 60 -1.77 3.39 5.05
C TYR A 60 -2.76 4.47 4.60
N LEU A 61 -3.06 4.55 3.30
CA LEU A 61 -4.02 5.52 2.74
C LEU A 61 -5.46 5.28 3.18
N ARG A 62 -5.83 4.06 3.55
CA ARG A 62 -7.14 3.76 4.14
C ARG A 62 -7.27 4.29 5.56
N GLN A 63 -6.17 4.34 6.31
CA GLN A 63 -6.13 4.89 7.66
C GLN A 63 -5.95 6.42 7.64
N HIS A 64 -5.19 6.94 6.67
CA HIS A 64 -4.86 8.35 6.52
C HIS A 64 -5.21 8.86 5.11
N PRO A 65 -6.51 9.17 4.86
CA PRO A 65 -6.92 9.69 3.56
C PRO A 65 -6.38 11.12 3.35
N GLY A 66 -5.88 11.40 2.15
CA GLY A 66 -5.36 12.71 1.79
C GLY A 66 -3.88 12.92 2.12
N SER A 67 -3.12 11.84 2.35
CA SER A 67 -1.69 11.92 2.62
C SER A 67 -0.87 12.23 1.38
N THR A 68 0.24 12.94 1.59
CA THR A 68 1.27 13.23 0.58
C THR A 68 2.25 12.07 0.43
N SER A 69 3.06 12.08 -0.65
CA SER A 69 4.09 11.05 -0.86
C SER A 69 5.10 10.96 0.28
N GLU A 70 5.47 12.10 0.87
CA GLU A 70 6.38 12.18 2.00
C GLU A 70 5.77 11.60 3.28
N GLU A 71 4.52 11.97 3.58
CA GLU A 71 3.78 11.46 4.75
C GLU A 71 3.61 9.93 4.68
N ILE A 72 3.33 9.39 3.48
CA ILE A 72 3.23 7.94 3.26
C ILE A 72 4.58 7.26 3.46
N ALA A 73 5.68 7.83 2.95
CA ALA A 73 7.01 7.25 3.12
C ALA A 73 7.42 7.20 4.60
N GLU A 74 7.13 8.27 5.35
CA GLU A 74 7.36 8.31 6.79
C GLU A 74 6.51 7.27 7.53
N GLY A 75 5.21 7.21 7.24
CA GLY A 75 4.28 6.31 7.95
C GLY A 75 4.38 4.83 7.58
N THR A 76 4.90 4.50 6.39
CA THR A 76 5.09 3.09 5.97
C THR A 76 6.52 2.60 6.13
N GLY A 77 7.47 3.49 6.44
CA GLY A 77 8.90 3.19 6.48
C GLY A 77 9.51 2.87 5.09
N LEU A 78 8.80 3.15 4.01
CA LEU A 78 9.27 2.93 2.64
C LEU A 78 10.15 4.09 2.15
N TYR A 79 11.04 3.81 1.21
CA TYR A 79 11.84 4.87 0.58
C TYR A 79 10.96 5.84 -0.22
N PRO A 80 11.18 7.17 -0.13
CA PRO A 80 10.34 8.15 -0.82
C PRO A 80 10.27 7.97 -2.35
N SER A 81 11.34 7.47 -2.97
CA SER A 81 11.36 7.16 -4.41
C SER A 81 10.39 6.03 -4.75
N THR A 82 10.44 4.95 -3.98
CA THR A 82 9.61 3.76 -4.14
C THR A 82 8.14 4.10 -3.91
N VAL A 83 7.84 4.96 -2.93
CA VAL A 83 6.48 5.43 -2.69
C VAL A 83 5.95 6.23 -3.89
N ARG A 84 6.74 7.16 -4.44
CA ARG A 84 6.31 7.94 -5.61
C ARG A 84 6.06 7.07 -6.84
N GLU A 85 6.88 6.05 -7.06
CA GLU A 85 6.73 5.09 -8.13
C GLU A 85 5.44 4.27 -7.96
N ALA A 86 5.29 3.61 -6.80
CA ALA A 86 4.10 2.82 -6.51
C ALA A 86 2.81 3.65 -6.55
N LEU A 87 2.83 4.91 -6.08
CA LEU A 87 1.68 5.82 -6.19
C LEU A 87 1.35 6.20 -7.63
N ALA A 88 2.36 6.34 -8.49
CA ALA A 88 2.14 6.64 -9.90
C ALA A 88 1.45 5.46 -10.60
N GLU A 89 1.86 4.24 -10.29
CA GLU A 89 1.26 3.02 -10.83
C GLU A 89 -0.15 2.79 -10.29
N LEU A 90 -0.34 2.86 -8.97
CA LEU A 90 -1.66 2.76 -8.35
C LEU A 90 -2.64 3.81 -8.89
N HIS A 91 -2.14 5.01 -9.24
CA HIS A 91 -2.96 6.04 -9.87
C HIS A 91 -3.25 5.72 -11.33
N ALA A 92 -2.30 5.16 -12.07
CA ALA A 92 -2.49 4.74 -13.46
C ALA A 92 -3.55 3.63 -13.56
N GLU A 93 -3.63 2.76 -12.57
CA GLU A 93 -4.61 1.68 -12.43
C GLU A 93 -5.91 2.14 -11.71
N GLU A 94 -6.07 3.44 -11.48
CA GLU A 94 -7.24 4.06 -10.84
C GLU A 94 -7.56 3.56 -9.42
N LYS A 95 -6.60 2.86 -8.77
CA LYS A 95 -6.74 2.36 -7.39
C LYS A 95 -6.61 3.47 -6.33
N VAL A 96 -5.86 4.52 -6.66
CA VAL A 96 -5.72 5.72 -5.83
C VAL A 96 -6.02 6.98 -6.63
N GLN A 97 -6.70 7.93 -5.98
CA GLN A 97 -7.01 9.23 -6.56
C GLN A 97 -5.96 10.24 -6.12
N ARG A 98 -5.46 11.04 -7.06
CA ARG A 98 -4.49 12.10 -6.80
C ARG A 98 -5.14 13.47 -6.93
N ARG A 99 -5.01 14.32 -5.90
CA ARG A 99 -5.54 15.69 -5.90
C ARG A 99 -4.47 16.69 -5.51
N LYS A 100 -4.51 17.89 -6.08
CA LYS A 100 -3.61 18.98 -5.69
C LYS A 100 -4.16 19.64 -4.42
N ARG A 101 -3.38 19.64 -3.33
CA ARG A 101 -3.76 20.30 -2.06
C ARG A 101 -4.09 21.78 -2.34
N LYS A 102 -5.21 22.29 -1.84
CA LYS A 102 -5.54 23.73 -1.96
C LYS A 102 -4.81 24.50 -0.87
N ALA A 103 -3.57 24.93 -1.13
CA ALA A 103 -2.91 25.91 -0.26
C ALA A 103 -3.10 27.32 -0.81
N SER A 104 -3.38 28.28 0.09
CA SER A 104 -3.54 29.72 -0.24
C SER A 104 -2.20 30.48 -0.22
N GLY A 105 -1.06 29.78 -0.24
CA GLY A 105 0.27 30.36 -0.07
C GLY A 105 1.18 30.25 -1.30
N ALA A 106 2.23 31.06 -1.33
CA ALA A 106 3.28 31.01 -2.35
C ALA A 106 4.18 29.77 -2.13
N GLY A 107 3.70 28.60 -2.56
CA GLY A 107 4.43 27.34 -2.51
C GLY A 107 3.92 26.39 -3.58
N ASN A 108 4.71 25.37 -3.92
CA ASN A 108 4.21 24.29 -4.76
C ASN A 108 3.27 23.43 -3.92
N ASN A 109 2.04 23.25 -4.38
CA ASN A 109 1.08 22.43 -3.64
C ASN A 109 1.41 20.95 -3.86
N PRO A 110 1.70 20.19 -2.79
CA PRO A 110 1.93 18.76 -2.92
C PRO A 110 0.65 18.07 -3.40
N TYR A 111 0.84 16.91 -4.03
CA TYR A 111 -0.25 16.01 -4.35
C TYR A 111 -0.62 15.20 -3.11
N GLU A 112 -1.92 15.09 -2.87
CA GLU A 112 -2.53 14.23 -1.88
C GLU A 112 -3.13 13.02 -2.57
N TYR A 113 -3.08 11.89 -1.89
CA TYR A 113 -3.54 10.61 -2.39
C TYR A 113 -4.66 10.07 -1.51
N THR A 114 -5.60 9.37 -2.11
CA THR A 114 -6.70 8.71 -1.40
C THR A 114 -6.98 7.38 -2.07
N ALA A 115 -6.97 6.30 -1.30
CA ALA A 115 -7.26 4.97 -1.83
C ALA A 115 -8.77 4.74 -2.01
N MET A 116 -9.14 4.03 -3.08
CA MET A 116 -10.53 3.60 -3.33
C MET A 116 -11.05 2.69 -2.21
N ALA A 117 -12.37 2.52 -2.11
CA ALA A 117 -12.95 1.61 -1.11
C ALA A 117 -12.58 0.14 -1.41
N PRO A 118 -12.44 -0.72 -0.39
CA PRO A 118 -12.16 -2.14 -0.59
C PRO A 118 -13.19 -2.84 -1.47
N SER A 119 -14.47 -2.47 -1.36
CA SER A 119 -15.54 -3.00 -2.22
C SER A 119 -15.37 -2.61 -3.69
N GLU A 120 -14.97 -1.38 -3.96
CA GLU A 120 -14.65 -0.91 -5.31
C GLU A 120 -13.40 -1.63 -5.86
N LEU A 121 -12.38 -1.85 -5.00
CA LEU A 121 -11.18 -2.59 -5.36
C LEU A 121 -11.54 -4.02 -5.78
N VAL A 122 -12.32 -4.73 -4.97
CA VAL A 122 -12.81 -6.08 -5.31
C VAL A 122 -13.64 -6.06 -6.60
N GLY A 123 -14.52 -5.08 -6.76
CA GLY A 123 -15.33 -4.93 -7.98
C GLY A 123 -14.48 -4.81 -9.24
N SER A 124 -13.36 -4.07 -9.18
CA SER A 124 -12.44 -3.93 -10.32
C SER A 124 -11.76 -5.25 -10.72
N ILE A 125 -11.36 -6.07 -9.74
CA ILE A 125 -10.70 -7.36 -9.98
C ILE A 125 -11.69 -8.38 -10.53
N VAL A 126 -12.90 -8.41 -9.98
CA VAL A 126 -13.96 -9.31 -10.43
C VAL A 126 -14.32 -9.03 -11.89
N GLY A 127 -14.35 -7.75 -12.29
CA GLY A 127 -14.52 -7.36 -13.69
C GLY A 127 -13.43 -7.94 -14.59
N GLU A 128 -12.17 -7.78 -14.23
CA GLU A 128 -11.03 -8.29 -14.98
C GLU A 128 -11.05 -9.82 -15.13
N VAL A 129 -11.26 -10.55 -14.02
CA VAL A 129 -11.37 -12.01 -14.04
C VAL A 129 -12.55 -12.48 -14.89
N GLN A 130 -13.69 -11.79 -14.80
CA GLN A 130 -14.85 -12.12 -15.61
C GLN A 130 -14.58 -11.92 -17.11
N ASP A 131 -13.88 -10.85 -17.49
CA ASP A 131 -13.51 -10.59 -18.88
C ASP A 131 -12.51 -11.64 -19.42
N GLU A 132 -11.54 -12.04 -18.60
CA GLU A 132 -10.59 -13.10 -18.96
C GLU A 132 -11.29 -14.46 -19.09
N LEU A 133 -12.15 -14.83 -18.14
CA LEU A 133 -12.94 -16.06 -18.20
C LEU A 133 -13.84 -16.07 -19.44
N ASN A 134 -14.55 -14.98 -19.71
CA ASN A 134 -15.37 -14.87 -20.91
C ASN A 134 -14.53 -14.97 -22.19
N THR A 135 -13.30 -14.48 -22.19
CA THR A 135 -12.38 -14.66 -23.33
C THR A 135 -12.04 -16.15 -23.53
N VAL A 136 -11.77 -16.89 -22.46
CA VAL A 136 -11.50 -18.33 -22.51
C VAL A 136 -12.73 -19.14 -22.92
N PHE A 137 -13.91 -18.84 -22.39
CA PHE A 137 -15.15 -19.52 -22.78
C PHE A 137 -15.50 -19.29 -24.26
N ASN A 138 -15.20 -18.08 -24.77
CA ASN A 138 -15.36 -17.78 -26.19
C ASN A 138 -14.18 -18.25 -27.05
N LEU A 139 -13.15 -18.89 -26.47
CA LEU A 139 -11.98 -19.35 -27.21
C LEU A 139 -12.35 -20.44 -28.22
N ASP A 140 -13.21 -21.39 -27.86
CA ASP A 140 -13.68 -22.43 -28.78
C ASP A 140 -14.41 -21.83 -29.98
N SER A 141 -15.23 -20.79 -29.75
CA SER A 141 -15.88 -20.00 -30.80
C SER A 141 -14.86 -19.25 -31.67
N HIS A 142 -13.79 -18.72 -31.07
CA HIS A 142 -12.71 -18.02 -31.77
C HIS A 142 -11.81 -18.97 -32.58
N LEU A 143 -11.66 -20.22 -32.13
CA LEU A 143 -10.90 -21.28 -32.78
C LEU A 143 -11.70 -22.02 -33.87
N GLY A 144 -12.97 -21.66 -34.09
CA GLY A 144 -13.84 -22.28 -35.09
C GLY A 144 -14.27 -23.71 -34.75
N VAL A 145 -14.10 -24.11 -33.48
CA VAL A 145 -14.71 -25.32 -32.93
C VAL A 145 -16.19 -24.99 -32.77
N ARG A 146 -17.10 -25.85 -33.26
CA ARG A 146 -18.54 -25.58 -33.12
C ARG A 146 -18.85 -25.35 -31.64
N PRO A 147 -19.31 -24.15 -31.25
CA PRO A 147 -19.70 -23.93 -29.87
C PRO A 147 -20.83 -24.91 -29.55
N ALA A 148 -20.83 -25.45 -28.34
CA ALA A 148 -22.05 -26.09 -27.84
C ALA A 148 -23.14 -25.02 -27.81
N ASP A 149 -24.27 -25.27 -28.47
CA ASP A 149 -25.40 -24.32 -28.47
C ASP A 149 -25.79 -24.01 -27.01
N GLY A 150 -25.79 -22.72 -26.63
CA GLY A 150 -26.26 -22.25 -25.32
C GLY A 150 -25.19 -21.89 -24.27
N GLN A 151 -23.96 -21.56 -24.67
CA GLN A 151 -22.96 -21.00 -23.71
C GLN A 151 -23.32 -19.55 -23.36
N GLU A 152 -23.96 -19.34 -22.20
CA GLU A 152 -24.13 -18.01 -21.63
C GLU A 152 -22.80 -17.50 -21.01
N PRO A 153 -22.50 -16.20 -21.13
CA PRO A 153 -21.29 -15.62 -20.54
C PRO A 153 -21.29 -15.80 -19.02
N VAL A 154 -20.10 -16.01 -18.45
CA VAL A 154 -19.93 -16.12 -17.00
C VAL A 154 -20.17 -14.75 -16.38
N ARG A 155 -20.96 -14.74 -15.30
CA ARG A 155 -21.22 -13.56 -14.47
C ARG A 155 -20.87 -13.85 -13.02
N ILE A 156 -20.01 -13.02 -12.43
CA ILE A 156 -19.67 -13.08 -11.01
C ILE A 156 -20.42 -11.93 -10.31
N THR A 157 -21.19 -12.26 -9.27
CA THR A 157 -21.92 -11.29 -8.46
C THR A 157 -21.32 -11.19 -7.07
N VAL A 158 -21.01 -9.98 -6.62
CA VAL A 158 -20.57 -9.70 -5.25
C VAL A 158 -21.77 -9.14 -4.48
N GLY A 159 -22.25 -9.87 -3.49
CA GLY A 159 -23.33 -9.45 -2.60
C GLY A 159 -22.78 -8.88 -1.29
N ASP A 160 -23.43 -7.84 -0.78
CA ASP A 160 -23.43 -7.47 0.64
C ASP A 160 -24.70 -8.14 1.16
N ASP A 161 -24.64 -9.33 1.74
CA ASP A 161 -25.85 -9.98 2.26
C ASP A 161 -26.30 -9.21 3.53
N PRO A 162 -27.41 -8.45 3.52
CA PRO A 162 -28.06 -8.12 4.79
C PRO A 162 -28.57 -9.45 5.37
N ASP A 163 -28.34 -9.66 6.67
CA ASP A 163 -28.87 -10.81 7.41
C ASP A 163 -30.32 -11.11 6.97
N PRO A 164 -30.67 -12.38 6.71
CA PRO A 164 -32.06 -12.72 6.40
C PRO A 164 -32.93 -12.24 7.55
N ASP A 165 -33.88 -11.34 7.25
CA ASP A 165 -34.89 -10.88 8.20
C ASP A 165 -35.47 -12.10 8.93
N PRO A 166 -35.44 -12.15 10.28
CA PRO A 166 -36.02 -13.27 10.99
C PRO A 166 -37.51 -13.34 10.65
N ASP A 167 -37.94 -14.49 10.13
CA ASP A 167 -39.34 -14.75 9.79
C ASP A 167 -40.27 -14.30 10.93
N PRO A 168 -41.40 -13.65 10.62
CA PRO A 168 -42.33 -13.24 11.65
C PRO A 168 -42.85 -14.50 12.33
N VAL A 169 -42.53 -14.67 13.62
CA VAL A 169 -43.12 -15.70 14.47
C VAL A 169 -44.63 -15.50 14.47
N GLU A 170 -45.35 -16.38 13.76
CA GLU A 170 -46.80 -16.47 13.88
C GLU A 170 -47.12 -16.77 15.34
N GLY A 171 -47.76 -15.82 16.02
CA GLY A 171 -48.22 -16.01 17.38
C GLY A 171 -49.32 -17.05 17.41
N ASP A 172 -49.15 -18.09 18.21
CA ASP A 172 -50.24 -18.95 18.65
C ASP A 172 -51.23 -18.08 19.45
N ASP A 173 -52.36 -17.74 18.83
CA ASP A 173 -53.55 -17.21 19.51
C ASP A 173 -54.23 -18.37 20.28
N ASP A 174 -54.33 -18.23 21.61
CA ASP A 174 -55.08 -19.09 22.54
C ASP A 174 -56.58 -18.74 22.57
#